data_AF-A0A5J4J6Y2-F1
#
_entry.id   AF-A0A5J4J6Y2-F1
#
_cell.length_a   1.000
_cell.length_b   1.000
_cell.length_c   1.000
_cell.angle_alpha   90.00
_cell.angle_beta   90.00
_cell.angle_gamma   90.00
#
_symmetry.space_group_name_H-M   'P 1'
#
loop_
_entity.id
_entity.type
_entity.pdbx_description
1 polymer ?
#
loop_
_entity_poly.entity_id
_entity_poly.type
_entity_poly.pdbx_seq_one_letter_code
_entity_poly.pdbx_strand_id
1 'polypeptide(L)' 'MYDGIFELTSTCAYCLKKAGKEIDAVFPVYDWKTNKLLGYYCKDHFLKVKIQNLLEEAIEKQVDPVYP' A
#
# COMPACT_ATOMS: atom_id res chain seq x y z
N MET A 1 -8.22 1.92 -31.61
CA MET A 1 -6.87 2.29 -31.13
C MET A 1 -7.04 2.69 -29.68
N TYR A 2 -6.60 1.86 -28.73
CA TYR A 2 -6.65 2.22 -27.31
C TYR A 2 -5.29 2.83 -26.95
N ASP A 3 -5.23 4.16 -27.12
CA ASP A 3 -4.12 5.00 -26.72
C ASP A 3 -3.95 4.94 -25.20
N GLY A 4 -2.84 4.35 -24.76
CA GLY A 4 -2.07 4.84 -23.60
C GLY A 4 -2.74 4.88 -22.23
N ILE A 5 -3.85 4.19 -21.97
CA ILE A 5 -4.40 4.09 -20.62
C ILE A 5 -3.40 3.28 -19.79
N PHE A 6 -2.56 3.98 -19.03
CA PHE A 6 -1.74 3.40 -17.99
C PHE A 6 -2.74 2.77 -17.00
N GLU A 7 -2.95 1.46 -17.09
CA GLU A 7 -3.87 0.71 -16.22
C GLU A 7 -3.29 0.69 -14.81
N LEU A 8 -3.41 1.81 -14.09
CA LEU A 8 -2.91 2.03 -12.73
C LEU A 8 -3.49 1.00 -11.74
N THR A 9 -4.63 0.40 -12.07
CA THR A 9 -5.27 -0.67 -11.30
C THR A 9 -4.59 -2.04 -11.48
N SER A 10 -3.71 -2.19 -12.47
CA SER A 10 -2.96 -3.41 -12.77
C SER A 10 -1.45 -3.25 -12.56
N THR A 11 -0.98 -2.06 -12.22
CA THR A 11 0.45 -1.75 -12.11
C THR A 11 0.77 -1.36 -10.67
N CYS A 12 1.85 -1.92 -10.12
CA CYS A 12 2.29 -1.54 -8.79
C CYS A 12 2.78 -0.08 -8.80
N ALA A 13 2.17 0.80 -8.01
CA ALA A 13 2.57 2.20 -7.95
C ALA A 13 3.96 2.43 -7.33
N TYR A 14 4.53 1.44 -6.61
CA TYR A 14 5.87 1.51 -6.03
C TYR A 14 6.98 1.07 -7.00
N CYS A 15 6.82 -0.07 -7.67
CA CYS A 15 7.86 -0.64 -8.53
C CYS A 15 7.53 -0.62 -10.02
N LEU A 16 6.37 -0.07 -10.40
CA LEU A 16 5.88 0.07 -11.77
C LEU A 16 5.74 -1.25 -12.55
N LYS A 17 5.84 -2.39 -11.87
CA LYS A 17 5.64 -3.72 -12.46
C LYS A 17 4.17 -3.98 -12.73
N LYS A 18 3.86 -4.58 -13.88
CA LYS A 18 2.48 -4.92 -14.29
C LYS A 18 2.06 -6.32 -13.84
N ALA A 19 0.86 -6.43 -13.27
CA ALA A 19 0.19 -7.67 -12.92
C ALA A 19 -0.09 -8.53 -14.16
N GLY A 20 0.10 -9.84 -14.03
CA GLY A 20 -0.03 -10.80 -15.14
C GLY A 20 1.13 -10.80 -16.14
N LYS A 21 2.17 -9.96 -15.93
CA LYS A 21 3.40 -9.98 -16.73
C LYS A 21 4.65 -10.15 -15.87
N GLU A 22 4.79 -9.31 -14.84
CA GLU A 22 6.01 -9.25 -14.01
C GLU A 22 5.75 -9.65 -12.55
N ILE A 23 4.51 -9.56 -12.11
CA ILE A 23 4.03 -9.88 -10.76
C ILE A 23 2.66 -10.56 -10.86
N ASP A 24 2.31 -11.39 -9.87
CA ASP A 24 1.06 -12.15 -9.90
C ASP A 24 -0.17 -11.24 -9.77
N ALA A 25 -0.13 -10.29 -8.83
CA ALA A 25 -1.26 -9.45 -8.50
C ALA A 25 -0.83 -8.11 -7.87
N VAL A 26 -1.76 -7.16 -7.89
CA VAL A 26 -1.70 -5.92 -7.12
C VAL A 26 -2.93 -5.79 -6.22
N PHE A 27 -2.74 -5.13 -5.08
CA PHE A 27 -3.77 -4.94 -4.04
C PHE A 27 -3.97 -3.46 -3.78
N PRO A 28 -5.22 -2.99 -3.62
CA PRO A 28 -5.47 -1.60 -3.26
C PRO A 28 -4.98 -1.32 -1.83
N VAL A 29 -4.25 -0.22 -1.68
CA VAL A 29 -3.73 0.27 -0.40
C VAL A 29 -4.42 1.59 -0.07
N TYR A 30 -4.97 1.67 1.13
CA TYR A 30 -5.66 2.84 1.64
C TYR A 30 -4.87 3.46 2.79
N ASP A 31 -4.92 4.78 2.88
CA ASP A 31 -4.48 5.52 4.05
C ASP A 31 -5.42 5.21 5.22
N TRP A 32 -4.88 4.74 6.33
CA TRP A 32 -5.71 4.24 7.44
C TRP A 32 -6.43 5.36 8.20
N LYS A 33 -5.89 6.59 8.17
CA LYS A 33 -6.46 7.77 8.88
C LYS A 33 -7.59 8.42 8.09
N THR A 34 -7.43 8.53 6.78
CA THR A 34 -8.35 9.26 5.88
C THR A 34 -9.19 8.36 4.99
N ASN A 35 -8.95 7.05 5.00
CA ASN A 35 -9.58 6.04 4.16
C ASN A 35 -9.46 6.32 2.64
N LYS A 36 -8.47 7.13 2.23
CA LYS A 36 -8.21 7.47 0.83
C LYS A 36 -7.38 6.39 0.16
N LEU A 37 -7.68 6.06 -1.09
CA LEU A 37 -6.88 5.14 -1.90
C LEU A 37 -5.52 5.79 -2.22
N LEU A 38 -4.44 5.18 -1.75
CA LEU A 38 -3.06 5.59 -2.04
C LEU A 38 -2.56 4.99 -3.36
N GLY A 39 -3.04 3.81 -3.73
CA GLY A 39 -2.72 3.16 -5.00
C GLY A 39 -2.80 1.64 -4.92
N TYR A 40 -2.31 0.98 -5.97
CA TYR A 40 -2.28 -0.48 -6.07
C TYR A 40 -0.85 -0.98 -5.93
N TYR A 41 -0.57 -1.82 -4.94
CA TYR A 41 0.78 -2.31 -4.66
C TYR A 41 0.89 -3.81 -4.90
N CYS A 42 2.05 -4.28 -5.38
CA CYS A 42 2.33 -5.71 -5.44
C CYS A 42 2.39 -6.31 -4.03
N LYS A 43 2.31 -7.64 -3.92
CA LYS A 43 2.35 -8.36 -2.65
C LYS A 43 3.49 -7.91 -1.72
N ASP A 44 4.70 -7.74 -2.26
CA ASP A 44 5.87 -7.35 -1.46
C ASP A 44 5.74 -5.93 -0.89
N HIS A 45 5.33 -4.97 -1.72
CA HIS A 45 5.16 -3.58 -1.28
C HIS A 45 3.96 -3.41 -0.34
N PHE A 46 2.89 -4.17 -0.57
CA PHE A 46 1.74 -4.24 0.33
C PHE A 46 2.16 -4.71 1.73
N LEU A 47 2.92 -5.81 1.82
CA LEU A 47 3.38 -6.35 3.09
C LEU A 47 4.35 -5.40 3.81
N LYS A 48 5.27 -4.75 3.08
CA LYS A 48 6.19 -3.76 3.66
C LYS A 48 5.43 -2.62 4.34
N VAL A 49 4.48 -2.01 3.64
CA VAL A 49 3.68 -0.90 4.18
C VAL A 49 2.83 -1.37 5.37
N LYS A 50 2.23 -2.57 5.28
CA LYS A 50 1.48 -3.15 6.40
C LYS A 50 2.36 -3.35 7.65
N ILE A 51 3.57 -3.87 7.49
CA ILE A 51 4.52 -4.06 8.60
C ILE A 51 4.94 -2.72 9.19
N GLN A 52 5.25 -1.72 8.35
CA GLN A 52 5.60 -0.37 8.82
C GLN A 52 4.47 0.25 9.64
N ASN A 53 3.22 0.19 9.15
CA ASN A 53 2.07 0.71 9.88
C ASN A 53 1.86 0.01 11.23
N LEU A 54 2.05 -1.32 11.29
CA LEU A 54 1.95 -2.07 12.55
C LEU A 54 3.05 -1.67 13.54
N LEU A 55 4.26 -1.40 13.06
CA LEU A 55 5.36 -0.93 13.90
C LEU A 55 5.10 0.49 14.41
N GLU A 56 4.64 1.40 13.56
CA GLU A 56 4.27 2.76 13.96
C GLU A 56 3.14 2.76 14.99
N GLU A 57 2.09 1.95 14.79
CA GLU A 57 0.97 1.83 15.74
C GLU A 57 1.43 1.23 17.08
N ALA A 58 2.36 0.26 17.05
CA ALA A 58 2.95 -0.31 18.25
C ALA A 58 3.84 0.71 19.00
N ILE A 59 4.53 1.59 18.28
CA ILE A 59 5.32 2.68 18.87
C ILE A 59 4.39 3.74 19.46
N GLU A 60 3.40 4.24 18.70
CA GLU A 60 2.41 5.23 19.17
C GLU A 60 1.75 4.78 20.50
N LYS A 61 1.37 3.50 20.61
CA LYS A 61 0.80 2.92 21.85
C LYS A 61 1.77 2.85 23.04
N GLN A 62 3.08 2.86 22.81
CA GLN A 62 4.08 2.92 23.89
C GLN A 62 4.34 4.35 24.37
N VAL A 63 3.97 5.37 23.59
CA VAL A 63 4.17 6.79 23.94
C VAL A 63 2.93 7.44 24.58
N ASP A 64 1.88 6.67 24.89
CA ASP A 64 0.78 7.13 25.75
C ASP A 64 1.14 6.82 27.21
N PRO A 65 1.77 7.75 27.96
CA PRO A 65 1.86 7.59 29.40
C PRO A 65 0.43 7.66 29.94
N VAL A 66 0.01 6.58 30.56
CA VAL A 66 -1.09 6.55 31.52
C VAL A 66 -1.03 7.83 32.37
N TYR A 67 -1.97 8.74 32.16
CA TYR A 67 -2.47 9.68 33.15
C TYR A 67 -3.94 9.31 33.34
N PRO A 68 -4.44 9.12 34.58
CA PRO A 68 -4.06 9.79 35.82
C PRO A 68 -3.33 8.93 36.87
#